data_AF-A0AAV4H9W5-F1
#
_entry.id   AF-A0AAV4H9W5-F1
#
_cell.length_a   1.000
_cell.length_b   1.000
_cell.length_c   1.000
_cell.angle_alpha   90.00
_cell.angle_beta   90.00
_cell.angle_gamma   90.00
#
_symmetry.space_group_name_H-M   'P 1'
#
loop_
_entity.id
_entity.type
_entity.pdbx_description
1 polymer ?
#
loop_
_entity_poly.entity_id
_entity_poly.type
_entity_poly.pdbx_seq_one_letter_code
_entity_poly.pdbx_strand_id
1 'polypeptide(L)'
;MAPRTKVVLVWILSHVGIPGNEKVDELAKLALNQEKHDDKRVIWSDIKLKANTHLEQLWQTDWDAEVDNKLHEIRPNLKERLNYDERLNRKQETAVSRLRIGHSWITHECLLNGEQQPYCTA
;
A
#
# COMPACT_ATOMS: atom_id res chain seq x y z
N MET A 1 -20.37 -12.06 -3.87
CA MET A 1 -18.94 -12.44 -3.70
C MET A 1 -18.70 -13.69 -4.53
N ALA A 2 -17.76 -13.69 -5.46
CA ALA A 2 -17.39 -14.91 -6.17
C ALA A 2 -16.74 -15.91 -5.19
N PRO A 3 -17.01 -17.22 -5.31
CA PRO A 3 -16.44 -18.22 -4.41
C PRO A 3 -14.91 -18.25 -4.55
N ARG A 4 -14.20 -18.41 -3.43
CA ARG A 4 -12.75 -18.62 -3.42
C ARG A 4 -12.45 -20.02 -3.95
N THR A 5 -12.00 -20.10 -5.21
CA THR A 5 -11.55 -21.36 -5.81
C THR A 5 -10.14 -21.70 -5.31
N LYS A 6 -9.98 -22.89 -4.74
CA LYS A 6 -8.65 -23.43 -4.40
C LYS A 6 -8.02 -24.02 -5.66
N VAL A 7 -6.94 -23.43 -6.12
CA VAL A 7 -6.16 -23.89 -7.27
C VAL A 7 -4.89 -24.57 -6.76
N VAL A 8 -4.55 -25.73 -7.34
CA VAL A 8 -3.29 -26.44 -7.09
C VAL A 8 -2.54 -26.54 -8.40
N LEU A 9 -1.29 -26.09 -8.40
CA LEU A 9 -0.38 -26.22 -9.54
C LEU A 9 0.52 -27.43 -9.30
N VAL A 10 0.69 -28.27 -10.32
CA VAL A 10 1.51 -29.49 -10.25
C VAL A 10 2.43 -29.51 -11.46
N TRP A 11 3.69 -29.92 -11.22
CA TRP A 11 4.66 -30.17 -12.27
C TRP A 11 4.53 -31.61 -12.75
N ILE A 12 4.42 -31.80 -14.06
CA ILE A 12 4.40 -33.12 -14.70
C ILE A 12 5.58 -33.25 -15.64
N LEU A 13 6.07 -34.48 -15.80
CA LEU A 13 7.16 -34.78 -16.73
C LEU A 13 6.71 -34.58 -18.18
N SER A 14 7.59 -34.01 -19.00
CA SER A 14 7.31 -33.81 -20.43
C SER A 14 7.36 -35.14 -21.19
N HIS A 15 6.47 -35.26 -22.20
CA HIS A 15 6.47 -36.38 -23.18
C HIS A 15 6.31 -37.79 -22.59
N VAL A 16 5.51 -37.94 -21.53
CA VAL A 16 5.23 -39.25 -20.90
C VAL A 16 3.89 -39.85 -21.37
N GLY A 17 3.37 -39.50 -22.55
CA GLY A 17 2.13 -40.10 -23.04
C GLY A 17 0.85 -39.59 -22.38
N ILE A 18 0.91 -38.53 -21.55
CA ILE A 18 -0.29 -37.99 -20.89
C ILE A 18 -1.12 -37.25 -21.94
N PRO A 19 -2.31 -37.77 -22.35
CA PRO A 19 -2.98 -37.28 -23.55
C PRO A 19 -3.34 -35.79 -23.47
N GLY A 20 -3.70 -35.30 -22.29
CA GLY A 20 -4.00 -33.89 -22.07
C GLY A 20 -2.76 -32.99 -22.20
N ASN A 21 -1.60 -33.43 -21.70
CA ASN A 21 -0.35 -32.66 -21.79
C ASN A 21 0.17 -32.64 -23.24
N GLU A 22 0.12 -33.77 -23.93
CA GLU A 22 0.55 -33.88 -25.33
C GLU A 22 -0.32 -33.05 -26.26
N LYS A 23 -1.65 -33.08 -26.05
CA LYS A 23 -2.58 -32.25 -26.81
C LYS A 23 -2.34 -30.75 -26.58
N VAL A 24 -2.04 -30.34 -25.35
CA VAL A 24 -1.69 -28.94 -25.06
C VAL A 24 -0.36 -28.55 -25.71
N ASP A 25 0.65 -29.42 -25.69
CA ASP A 25 1.95 -29.19 -26.35
C ASP A 25 1.82 -29.07 -27.87
N GLU A 26 1.01 -29.94 -28.50
CA GLU A 26 0.70 -29.87 -29.93
C GLU A 26 -0.01 -28.55 -30.28
N LEU A 27 -1.05 -28.18 -29.52
CA LEU A 27 -1.77 -26.93 -29.73
C LEU A 27 -0.87 -25.70 -29.53
N ALA A 28 0.01 -25.72 -28.53
CA ALA A 28 0.97 -24.65 -28.29
C ALA A 28 1.95 -24.49 -29.46
N LYS A 29 2.44 -25.59 -30.04
CA LYS A 29 3.28 -25.57 -31.26
C LYS A 29 2.53 -25.03 -32.47
N LEU A 30 1.27 -25.41 -32.66
CA LEU A 30 0.44 -24.90 -33.74
C LEU A 30 0.18 -23.40 -33.61
N ALA A 31 -0.03 -22.90 -32.39
CA ALA A 31 -0.26 -21.49 -32.10
C ALA A 31 0.94 -20.60 -32.47
N LEU A 32 2.17 -21.14 -32.51
CA LEU A 32 3.35 -20.38 -32.95
C LEU A 32 3.26 -19.91 -34.41
N ASN A 33 2.50 -20.64 -35.24
CA ASN A 33 2.33 -20.35 -36.66
C ASN A 33 1.07 -19.53 -36.96
N GLN A 34 0.27 -19.19 -35.93
CA GLN A 34 -0.91 -18.37 -36.08
C GLN A 34 -0.56 -16.88 -35.95
N GLU A 35 -1.34 -16.00 -36.60
CA GLU A 35 -1.23 -14.57 -36.36
C GLU A 35 -1.46 -14.29 -34.87
N LYS A 36 -0.51 -13.58 -34.26
CA LYS A 36 -0.62 -13.16 -32.86
C LYS A 36 -1.80 -12.20 -32.76
N HIS A 37 -2.91 -12.69 -32.23
CA HIS A 37 -3.94 -11.81 -31.70
C HIS A 37 -3.38 -11.17 -30.43
N ASP A 38 -2.92 -9.93 -30.55
CA ASP A 38 -2.58 -9.04 -29.45
C ASP A 38 -3.91 -8.64 -28.75
N ASP A 39 -4.59 -9.61 -28.13
CA ASP A 39 -5.75 -9.33 -27.28
C ASP A 39 -5.21 -8.80 -25.95
N LYS A 40 -4.65 -7.59 -26.00
CA LYS A 40 -4.19 -6.80 -24.85
C LYS A 40 -5.39 -6.30 -24.08
N ARG A 41 -6.28 -7.19 -23.66
CA ARG A 41 -7.27 -6.93 -22.62
C ARG A 41 -6.49 -6.79 -21.33
N VAL A 42 -5.89 -5.62 -21.14
CA VAL A 42 -5.32 -5.23 -19.88
C VAL A 42 -6.45 -5.34 -18.87
N ILE A 43 -6.30 -6.25 -17.92
CA ILE A 43 -7.35 -6.49 -16.94
C ILE A 43 -7.46 -5.22 -16.11
N TRP A 44 -8.69 -4.72 -15.96
CA TRP A 44 -8.96 -3.49 -15.20
C TRP A 44 -8.35 -3.53 -13.78
N SER A 45 -8.32 -4.71 -13.15
CA SER A 45 -7.67 -4.92 -11.85
C SER A 45 -6.20 -4.50 -11.85
N ASP A 46 -5.49 -4.76 -12.94
CA ASP A 46 -4.05 -4.56 -13.03
C ASP A 46 -3.75 -3.07 -13.23
N ILE A 47 -4.56 -2.39 -14.06
CA ILE A 47 -4.51 -0.94 -14.20
C ILE A 47 -4.82 -0.27 -12.87
N LYS A 48 -5.89 -0.72 -12.19
CA LYS A 48 -6.30 -0.16 -10.90
C LYS A 48 -5.21 -0.33 -9.84
N LEU A 49 -4.59 -1.51 -9.76
CA LEU A 49 -3.49 -1.77 -8.84
C LEU A 49 -2.31 -0.81 -9.11
N LYS A 50 -1.93 -0.68 -10.39
CA LYS A 50 -0.83 0.20 -10.81
C LYS A 50 -1.13 1.67 -10.51
N ALA A 51 -2.35 2.12 -10.81
CA ALA A 51 -2.81 3.48 -10.53
C ALA A 51 -2.79 3.78 -9.03
N ASN A 52 -3.34 2.90 -8.20
CA ASN A 52 -3.35 3.07 -6.74
C ASN A 52 -1.92 3.10 -6.17
N THR A 53 -1.05 2.21 -6.64
CA THR A 53 0.36 2.18 -6.21
C THR A 53 1.05 3.49 -6.56
N HIS A 54 0.78 4.03 -7.75
CA HIS A 54 1.35 5.30 -8.17
C HIS A 54 0.83 6.48 -7.34
N LEU A 55 -0.48 6.53 -7.06
CA LEU A 55 -1.07 7.54 -6.18
C LEU A 55 -0.50 7.48 -4.76
N GLU A 56 -0.30 6.28 -4.20
CA GLU A 56 0.34 6.09 -2.90
C GLU A 56 1.78 6.63 -2.90
N GLN A 57 2.54 6.41 -3.98
CA GLN A 57 3.91 6.92 -4.11
C GLN A 57 3.95 8.45 -4.19
N LEU A 58 3.04 9.06 -4.95
CA LEU A 58 2.93 10.52 -5.02
C LEU A 58 2.58 11.09 -3.64
N TRP A 59 1.62 10.50 -2.94
CA TRP A 59 1.25 10.95 -1.60
C TRP A 59 2.40 10.83 -0.59
N GLN A 60 3.17 9.75 -0.65
CA GLN A 60 4.37 9.59 0.16
C GLN A 60 5.45 10.62 -0.20
N THR A 61 5.63 10.93 -1.48
CA THR A 61 6.60 11.94 -1.94
C THR A 61 6.24 13.32 -1.41
N ASP A 62 4.96 13.71 -1.51
CA ASP A 62 4.47 14.97 -0.98
C ASP A 62 4.63 15.02 0.55
N TRP A 63 4.40 13.90 1.23
CA TRP A 63 4.59 13.78 2.67
C TRP A 63 6.06 13.94 3.08
N ASP A 64 6.99 13.33 2.34
CA ASP A 64 8.42 13.43 2.62
C ASP A 64 8.99 14.82 2.33
N ALA A 65 8.31 15.63 1.51
CA ALA A 65 8.68 17.02 1.27
C ALA A 65 8.26 17.96 2.42
N GLU A 66 7.35 17.54 3.30
CA GLU A 66 6.87 18.33 4.43
C GLU A 66 7.85 18.28 5.61
N VAL A 67 8.87 19.15 5.57
CA VAL A 67 9.99 19.17 6.51
C VAL A 67 9.67 19.79 7.88
N ASP A 68 8.60 20.60 7.99
CA ASP A 68 8.25 21.33 9.22
C ASP A 68 6.96 20.79 9.87
N ASN A 69 6.87 19.46 9.94
CA ASN A 69 5.69 18.77 10.47
C ASN A 69 6.08 17.74 11.52
N LYS A 70 5.74 18.04 12.78
CA LYS A 70 5.93 17.15 13.94
C LYS A 70 5.29 15.77 13.76
N LEU A 71 4.25 15.66 12.93
CA LEU A 71 3.62 14.38 12.62
C LEU A 71 4.46 13.54 11.67
N HIS A 72 5.24 14.14 10.78
CA HIS A 72 6.16 13.42 9.88
C HIS A 72 7.25 12.70 10.68
N GLU A 73 7.85 13.36 11.67
CA GLU A 73 8.86 12.76 12.55
C GLU A 73 8.38 11.45 13.21
N ILE A 74 7.11 11.41 13.64
CA ILE A 74 6.53 10.22 14.30
C ILE A 74 5.83 9.26 13.33
N ARG A 75 5.64 9.67 12.08
CA ARG A 75 4.96 8.89 11.03
C ARG A 75 5.59 9.20 9.66
N PRO A 76 6.81 8.73 9.39
CA PRO A 76 7.45 8.96 8.10
C PRO A 76 6.78 8.16 6.99
N ASN A 77 6.26 6.97 7.28
CA ASN A 77 5.60 6.12 6.28
C ASN A 77 4.06 6.19 6.40
N LEU A 78 3.39 6.62 5.34
CA LEU A 78 1.93 6.74 5.33
C LEU A 78 1.21 5.39 5.15
N LYS A 79 1.87 4.42 4.53
CA LYS A 79 1.33 3.09 4.24
C LYS A 79 1.30 2.19 5.47
N GLU A 80 2.17 2.44 6.44
CA GLU A 80 2.12 1.78 7.73
C GLU A 80 0.82 2.14 8.45
N ARG A 81 0.02 1.11 8.78
CA ARG A 81 -1.12 1.30 9.67
C ARG A 81 -0.56 1.68 11.04
N LEU A 82 -1.04 2.79 11.55
CA LEU A 82 -0.80 3.14 12.94
C LEU A 82 -1.40 2.04 13.81
N ASN A 83 -0.64 1.57 14.78
CA ASN A 83 -1.11 0.67 15.84
C ASN A 83 -2.04 1.43 16.80
N TYR A 84 -3.06 2.10 16.26
CA TYR A 84 -4.17 2.56 17.09
C TYR A 84 -4.95 1.33 17.53
N ASP A 85 -5.30 1.30 18.81
CA ASP A 85 -6.24 0.32 19.32
C ASP A 85 -7.56 0.51 18.54
N GLU A 86 -8.02 -0.56 17.88
CA GLU A 86 -9.24 -0.55 17.05
C GLU A 86 -10.49 -0.19 17.87
N ARG A 87 -10.39 -0.15 19.19
CA ARG A 87 -11.43 0.29 20.12
C ARG A 87 -11.54 1.81 20.24
N LEU A 88 -10.57 2.58 19.73
CA LEU A 88 -10.59 4.03 19.81
C LEU A 88 -11.55 4.62 18.77
N ASN A 89 -12.34 5.59 19.20
CA ASN A 89 -13.09 6.42 18.27
C ASN A 89 -12.21 7.57 17.73
N ARG A 90 -12.68 8.22 16.65
CA ARG A 90 -11.98 9.34 16.00
C ARG A 90 -11.54 10.46 16.96
N LYS A 91 -12.34 10.75 17.99
CA LYS A 91 -12.02 11.80 18.98
C LYS A 91 -10.83 11.38 19.85
N GLN A 92 -10.79 10.12 20.26
CA GLN A 92 -9.69 9.55 21.04
C GLN A 92 -8.41 9.45 20.20
N GLU A 93 -8.49 8.98 18.96
CA GLU A 93 -7.35 8.96 18.04
C GLU A 93 -6.76 10.37 17.85
N THR A 94 -7.62 11.38 17.66
CA THR A 94 -7.19 12.78 17.54
C THR A 94 -6.49 13.25 18.81
N ALA A 95 -7.02 12.92 19.99
CA ALA A 95 -6.40 13.27 21.26
C ALA A 95 -5.02 12.62 21.42
N VAL A 96 -4.88 11.33 21.10
CA VAL A 96 -3.60 10.61 21.13
C VAL A 96 -2.60 11.22 20.16
N SER A 97 -3.00 11.51 18.91
CA SER A 97 -2.13 12.13 17.92
C SER A 97 -1.63 13.50 18.38
N ARG A 98 -2.52 14.32 18.94
CA ARG A 98 -2.15 15.63 19.52
C ARG A 98 -1.14 15.47 20.65
N LEU A 99 -1.37 14.55 21.58
CA LEU A 99 -0.43 14.28 22.67
C LEU A 99 0.94 13.83 22.14
N ARG A 100 0.98 12.95 21.14
CA ARG A 100 2.24 12.44 20.56
C ARG A 100 3.09 13.52 19.90
N ILE A 101 2.48 14.51 19.26
CA ILE A 101 3.20 15.65 18.65
C ILE A 101 3.33 16.85 19.61
N GLY A 102 3.03 16.65 20.90
CA GLY A 102 3.16 17.68 21.92
C GLY A 102 2.19 18.84 21.74
N HIS A 103 0.96 18.64 21.24
CA HIS A 103 -0.13 19.61 21.28
C HIS A 103 -0.89 19.52 22.61
N SER A 104 -0.22 19.87 23.70
CA SER A 104 -0.80 19.98 25.04
C SER A 104 -0.71 21.44 25.52
N TRP A 105 -1.44 21.80 26.58
CA TRP A 105 -1.31 23.13 27.17
C TRP A 105 0.15 23.46 27.52
N ILE A 106 0.83 22.58 28.27
CA ILE A 106 2.19 22.82 28.76
C ILE A 106 3.19 23.07 27.63
N THR A 107 3.07 22.34 26.52
CA THR A 107 4.00 22.43 25.39
C THR A 107 3.64 23.51 24.36
N HIS A 108 2.42 24.05 24.41
CA HIS A 108 1.92 25.08 23.47
C HIS A 108 1.50 26.38 24.16
N GLU A 109 1.57 26.49 25.47
CA GLU A 109 1.20 27.69 26.24
C GLU A 109 1.91 28.94 25.70
N CYS A 110 3.22 28.83 25.44
CA CYS A 110 3.99 29.91 24.81
C CYS A 110 3.45 30.31 23.43
N LEU A 111 3.04 29.35 22.59
CA LEU A 111 2.46 29.62 21.27
C LEU A 111 1.05 30.24 21.38
N LEU A 112 0.24 29.79 22.34
CA LEU A 112 -1.11 30.29 22.57
C LEU A 112 -1.12 31.71 23.15
N ASN A 113 -0.17 32.00 24.04
CA ASN A 113 -0.03 33.31 24.68
C ASN A 113 0.85 34.28 23.86
N GLY A 114 1.51 33.81 22.80
CA GLY A 114 2.43 34.61 21.98
C GLY A 114 3.75 34.96 22.69
N GLU A 115 4.13 34.15 23.68
CA GLU A 115 5.33 34.32 24.47
C GLU A 115 6.54 33.60 23.83
N GLN A 116 7.75 33.96 24.26
CA GLN A 116 8.97 33.32 23.78
C GLN A 116 9.02 31.84 24.22
N GLN A 117 9.41 30.95 23.31
CA GLN A 117 9.56 29.53 23.65
C GLN A 117 10.57 29.35 24.80
N PRO A 118 10.21 28.57 25.84
CA PRO A 118 11.13 28.30 26.95
C PRO A 118 12.32 27.48 26.45
N TYR A 119 13.52 27.86 26.85
CA TYR A 119 14.75 27.12 26.54
C TYR A 119 14.98 26.04 27.59
N CYS A 120 15.35 24.85 27.16
CA CYS A 120 15.67 23.76 28.08
C CYS A 120 17.04 24.02 28.72
N THR A 121 17.08 24.26 30.03
CA THR A 121 18.33 24.24 30.82
C THR A 121 18.59 22.82 31.30
N ALA A 122 19.74 22.26 30.92
CA ALA A 122 20.20 20.96 31.40
C ALA A 122 20.60 20.99 32.89
#